data_AF-A0A944HMB1-F1
#
_entry.id   AF-A0A944HMB1-F1
#
_cell.length_a   1.000
_cell.length_b   1.000
_cell.length_c   1.000
_cell.angle_alpha   90.00
_cell.angle_beta   90.00
_cell.angle_gamma   90.00
#
_symmetry.space_group_name_H-M   'P 1'
#
loop_
_entity.id
_entity.type
_entity.pdbx_description
1 polymer ?
#
loop_
_entity_poly.entity_id
_entity_poly.type
_entity_poly.pdbx_seq_one_letter_code
_entity_poly.pdbx_strand_id
1 'polypeptide(L)'
;MSVPLDLAFFHRFLDRATRVIVAEAARLTDLDAAIGDADHGANLKRGFTSASEAVTAGAEPPATPGALLTAVGAHLTNTVGGASGPLYGTVLRRMGKILGEDAVVEPETLGRALAAAVASVRRLGDSAPGDKTMVDALQPAADAYAAALAQGDVTAALDAAARAAREGAEATIPMRARRGRASYLGERSVGHQDPGATSSALLITALYEATDPELCASAPEAEAPAEPKAAAEEPAGRVGMVLVSHSREVAASTAALARALVGTGDPAPAAAAGGLPDGSVGTSAELVRRAVAEVDRGRGVVVLCDMGSAVLTVKALLGDGSLGAADVRIADAPFVEGAVTALVTASAGGDVEAVLAATDDARTYRKV
;
A
#
# COMPACT_ATOMS: atom_id res chain seq x y z
N MET A 1 17.61 -23.30 26.96
CA MET A 1 18.37 -22.09 27.35
C MET A 1 17.66 -20.93 26.69
N SER A 2 17.29 -19.89 27.45
CA SER A 2 16.64 -18.70 26.88
C SER A 2 17.61 -18.00 25.93
N VAL A 3 17.13 -17.62 24.74
CA VAL A 3 17.93 -16.88 23.77
C VAL A 3 18.14 -15.45 24.28
N PRO A 4 19.37 -14.92 24.32
CA PRO A 4 19.59 -13.52 24.69
C PRO A 4 19.08 -12.60 23.57
N LEU A 5 18.31 -11.58 23.94
CA LEU A 5 17.87 -10.53 23.01
C LEU A 5 18.95 -9.44 22.90
N ASP A 6 20.14 -9.85 22.49
CA ASP A 6 21.31 -8.99 22.31
C ASP A 6 21.39 -8.39 20.90
N LEU A 7 22.42 -7.58 20.64
CA LEU A 7 22.63 -6.99 19.32
C LEU A 7 22.74 -8.05 18.20
N ALA A 8 23.32 -9.22 18.48
CA ALA A 8 23.44 -10.30 17.50
C ALA A 8 22.08 -10.89 17.14
N PHE A 9 21.17 -11.05 18.11
CA PHE A 9 19.77 -11.43 17.85
C PHE A 9 19.07 -10.43 16.92
N PHE A 10 19.20 -9.13 17.18
CA PHE A 10 18.53 -8.11 16.36
C PHE A 10 19.17 -7.96 14.96
N HIS A 11 20.47 -8.23 14.80
CA HIS A 11 21.08 -8.36 13.47
C HIS A 11 20.55 -9.57 12.71
N ARG A 12 20.42 -10.73 13.35
CA ARG A 12 19.81 -11.92 12.73
C ARG A 12 18.37 -11.65 12.30
N PHE A 13 17.59 -10.98 13.17
CA PHE A 13 16.24 -10.54 12.84
C PHE A 13 16.23 -9.63 11.61
N LEU A 14 17.09 -8.61 11.55
CA LEU A 14 17.12 -7.68 10.42
C LEU A 14 17.50 -8.38 9.10
N ASP A 15 18.51 -9.25 9.13
CA ASP A 15 18.91 -10.05 7.96
C ASP A 15 17.76 -10.95 7.50
N ARG A 16 17.16 -11.71 8.43
CA ARG A 16 16.06 -12.62 8.11
C ARG A 16 14.84 -11.88 7.57
N ALA A 17 14.44 -10.80 8.24
CA ALA A 17 13.35 -9.94 7.79
C ALA A 17 13.59 -9.41 6.37
N THR A 18 14.81 -8.95 6.09
CA THR A 18 15.18 -8.44 4.76
C THR A 18 15.07 -9.54 3.70
N ARG A 19 15.63 -10.73 3.97
CA ARG A 19 15.59 -11.86 3.03
C ARG A 19 14.16 -12.35 2.77
N VAL A 20 13.33 -12.45 3.81
CA VAL A 20 11.91 -12.83 3.69
C VAL A 20 11.13 -11.80 2.89
N ILE A 21 11.26 -10.50 3.20
CA ILE A 21 10.59 -9.43 2.46
C ILE A 21 11.02 -9.40 0.99
N VAL A 22 12.31 -9.63 0.69
CA VAL A 22 12.80 -9.70 -0.68
C VAL A 22 12.19 -10.89 -1.44
N ALA A 23 12.07 -12.06 -0.79
CA ALA A 23 11.48 -13.26 -1.39
C ALA A 23 9.97 -13.11 -1.61
N GLU A 24 9.25 -12.54 -0.65
CA GLU A 24 7.79 -12.34 -0.68
C GLU A 24 7.37 -11.08 -1.44
N ALA A 25 8.30 -10.28 -1.94
CA ALA A 25 8.00 -8.99 -2.58
C ALA A 25 7.02 -9.10 -3.75
N ALA A 26 7.10 -10.17 -4.55
CA ALA A 26 6.18 -10.39 -5.65
C ALA A 26 4.75 -10.67 -5.13
N ARG A 27 4.59 -11.62 -4.22
CA ARG A 27 3.30 -11.93 -3.61
C ARG A 27 2.69 -10.74 -2.87
N LEU A 28 3.48 -10.00 -2.10
CA LEU A 28 3.02 -8.78 -1.42
C LEU A 28 2.54 -7.72 -2.43
N THR A 29 3.17 -7.66 -3.61
CA THR A 29 2.72 -6.81 -4.72
C THR A 29 1.42 -7.34 -5.32
N ASP A 30 1.27 -8.64 -5.49
CA ASP A 30 0.03 -9.25 -6.02
C ASP A 30 -1.16 -9.07 -5.08
N LEU A 31 -0.95 -9.23 -3.77
CA LEU A 31 -1.97 -8.96 -2.74
C LEU A 31 -2.41 -7.49 -2.79
N ASP A 32 -1.45 -6.59 -2.93
CA ASP A 32 -1.72 -5.16 -3.04
C ASP A 32 -2.31 -4.78 -4.41
N ALA A 33 -2.02 -5.51 -5.49
CA ALA A 33 -2.66 -5.29 -6.79
C ALA A 33 -4.17 -5.59 -6.73
N ALA A 34 -4.56 -6.58 -5.93
CA ALA A 34 -5.95 -6.97 -5.80
C ALA A 34 -6.81 -5.90 -5.10
N ILE A 35 -6.23 -5.16 -4.14
CA ILE A 35 -6.95 -4.22 -3.29
C ILE A 35 -6.28 -2.85 -3.09
N GLY A 36 -5.35 -2.46 -3.95
CA GLY A 36 -4.46 -1.31 -3.76
C GLY A 36 -3.81 -0.87 -5.07
N ASP A 37 -2.59 -0.34 -5.00
CA ASP A 37 -1.84 0.22 -6.15
C ASP A 37 -0.65 -0.65 -6.60
N ALA A 38 -0.55 -1.88 -6.09
CA ALA A 38 0.51 -2.85 -6.39
C ALA A 38 1.93 -2.29 -6.22
N ASP A 39 2.16 -1.53 -5.14
CA ASP A 39 3.47 -0.97 -4.83
C ASP A 39 4.05 -1.49 -3.52
N HIS A 40 3.24 -2.16 -2.68
CA HIS A 40 3.61 -2.51 -1.31
C HIS A 40 4.86 -3.40 -1.24
N GLY A 41 4.89 -4.51 -1.99
CA GLY A 41 6.03 -5.42 -1.99
C GLY A 41 7.31 -4.78 -2.54
N ALA A 42 7.20 -3.99 -3.62
CA ALA A 42 8.32 -3.25 -4.18
C ALA A 42 8.86 -2.18 -3.22
N ASN A 43 7.98 -1.47 -2.51
CA ASN A 43 8.33 -0.48 -1.49
C ASN A 43 9.09 -1.12 -0.32
N LEU A 44 8.56 -2.22 0.23
CA LEU A 44 9.20 -2.92 1.34
C LEU A 44 10.56 -3.52 0.95
N LYS A 45 10.65 -4.14 -0.23
CA LYS A 45 11.93 -4.66 -0.76
C LYS A 45 12.99 -3.56 -0.82
N ARG A 46 12.69 -2.42 -1.47
CA ARG A 46 13.64 -1.28 -1.54
C ARG A 46 14.03 -0.78 -0.16
N GLY A 47 13.07 -0.66 0.74
CA GLY A 47 13.27 -0.20 2.11
C GLY A 47 14.21 -1.08 2.90
N PHE A 48 13.85 -2.35 3.08
CA PHE A 48 14.58 -3.27 3.92
C PHE A 48 15.98 -3.57 3.35
N THR A 49 16.12 -3.74 2.03
CA THR A 49 17.44 -3.89 1.40
C THR A 49 18.33 -2.67 1.67
N SER A 50 17.85 -1.46 1.40
CA SER A 50 18.67 -0.26 1.60
C SER A 50 18.97 0.02 3.08
N ALA A 51 18.05 -0.30 4.00
CA ALA A 51 18.28 -0.15 5.44
C ALA A 51 19.32 -1.14 5.96
N SER A 52 19.25 -2.40 5.51
CA SER A 52 20.23 -3.44 5.86
C SER A 52 21.63 -3.08 5.36
N GLU A 53 21.74 -2.57 4.13
CA GLU A 53 22.99 -2.08 3.57
C GLU A 53 23.53 -0.87 4.34
N ALA A 54 22.69 0.12 4.65
CA ALA A 54 23.11 1.33 5.35
C ALA A 54 23.64 1.06 6.76
N VAL A 55 23.01 0.13 7.49
CA VAL A 55 23.46 -0.26 8.83
C VAL A 55 24.75 -1.06 8.78
N THR A 56 24.94 -1.90 7.75
CA THR A 56 26.15 -2.73 7.60
C THR A 56 27.34 -1.92 7.10
N ALA A 57 27.12 -0.95 6.21
CA ALA A 57 28.16 -0.12 5.59
C ALA A 57 28.44 1.20 6.33
N GLY A 58 27.70 1.49 7.41
CA GLY A 58 27.82 2.73 8.17
C GLY A 58 29.19 2.88 8.85
N ALA A 59 29.72 4.12 8.84
CA ALA A 59 30.98 4.43 9.52
C ALA A 59 30.91 4.26 11.04
N GLU A 60 29.72 4.41 11.62
CA GLU A 60 29.42 4.18 13.03
C GLU A 60 28.29 3.13 13.13
N PRO A 61 28.63 1.84 13.22
CA PRO A 61 27.62 0.79 13.36
C PRO A 61 26.89 0.90 14.70
N PRO A 62 25.59 0.56 14.77
CA PRO A 62 24.84 0.61 16.02
C PRO A 62 25.44 -0.30 17.10
N ALA A 63 25.63 0.23 18.31
CA ALA A 63 26.24 -0.51 19.43
C ALA A 63 25.23 -1.27 20.31
N THR A 64 23.94 -0.98 20.17
CA THR A 64 22.86 -1.52 21.03
C THR A 64 21.66 -1.93 20.18
N PRO A 65 20.83 -2.89 20.65
CA PRO A 65 19.56 -3.23 20.01
C PRO A 65 18.65 -2.02 19.74
N GLY A 66 18.57 -1.10 20.70
CA GLY A 66 17.76 0.11 20.55
C GLY A 66 18.29 1.07 19.49
N ALA A 67 19.61 1.28 19.45
CA ALA A 67 20.27 2.07 18.41
C ALA A 67 20.06 1.45 17.02
N LEU A 68 20.16 0.11 16.91
CA LEU A 68 19.95 -0.61 15.65
C LEU A 68 18.54 -0.38 15.10
N LEU A 69 17.49 -0.63 15.89
CA LEU A 69 16.11 -0.40 15.44
C LEU A 69 15.83 1.07 15.13
N THR A 70 16.44 1.98 15.89
CA THR A 70 16.32 3.42 15.64
C THR A 70 16.94 3.82 14.31
N ALA A 71 18.13 3.32 13.99
CA ALA A 71 18.83 3.57 12.73
C ALA A 71 18.05 3.01 11.54
N VAL A 72 17.62 1.75 11.60
CA VAL A 72 16.79 1.12 10.56
C VAL A 72 15.50 1.91 10.34
N GLY A 73 14.79 2.24 11.42
CA GLY A 73 13.53 2.97 11.29
C GLY A 73 13.70 4.40 10.76
N ALA A 74 14.80 5.08 11.10
CA ALA A 74 15.13 6.38 10.53
C ALA A 74 15.39 6.26 9.02
N HIS A 75 16.11 5.23 8.60
CA HIS A 75 16.36 4.97 7.19
C HIS A 75 15.07 4.71 6.40
N LEU A 76 14.22 3.78 6.87
CA LEU A 76 12.95 3.46 6.22
C LEU A 76 12.02 4.68 6.07
N THR A 77 12.01 5.57 7.06
CA THR A 77 11.22 6.82 7.00
C THR A 77 11.65 7.71 5.82
N ASN A 78 12.93 7.67 5.45
CA ASN A 78 13.52 8.54 4.43
C ASN A 78 13.58 7.90 3.03
N THR A 79 13.56 6.58 2.92
CA THR A 79 13.81 5.85 1.65
C THR A 79 12.62 5.10 1.08
N VAL A 80 11.59 4.82 1.87
CA VAL A 80 10.41 4.07 1.43
C VAL A 80 9.26 5.01 1.12
N GLY A 81 8.81 5.00 -0.13
CA GLY A 81 7.59 5.69 -0.57
C GLY A 81 6.31 4.95 -0.13
N GLY A 82 5.15 5.59 -0.29
CA GLY A 82 3.86 5.02 0.11
C GLY A 82 3.59 5.10 1.61
N ALA A 83 2.47 4.51 2.06
CA ALA A 83 2.06 4.56 3.46
C ALA A 83 2.93 3.69 4.38
N SER A 84 3.49 2.59 3.86
CA SER A 84 4.21 1.59 4.65
C SER A 84 5.58 2.07 5.16
N GLY A 85 6.26 2.94 4.42
CA GLY A 85 7.57 3.49 4.80
C GLY A 85 7.58 4.30 6.11
N PRO A 86 6.80 5.39 6.18
CA PRO A 86 6.65 6.18 7.41
C PRO A 86 6.08 5.37 8.58
N LEU A 87 5.21 4.39 8.33
CA LEU A 87 4.63 3.53 9.36
C LEU A 87 5.68 2.61 9.99
N TYR A 88 6.33 1.75 9.21
CA TYR A 88 7.38 0.85 9.73
C TYR A 88 8.56 1.65 10.30
N GLY A 89 8.96 2.74 9.63
CA GLY A 89 10.02 3.61 10.11
C GLY A 89 9.73 4.21 11.49
N THR A 90 8.52 4.74 11.69
CA THR A 90 8.13 5.33 12.99
C THR A 90 8.00 4.26 14.07
N VAL A 91 7.46 3.09 13.73
CA VAL A 91 7.32 1.96 14.66
C VAL A 91 8.69 1.49 15.14
N LEU A 92 9.62 1.20 14.25
CA LEU A 92 10.95 0.71 14.62
C LEU A 92 11.73 1.75 15.44
N ARG A 93 11.63 3.04 15.09
CA ARG A 93 12.22 4.11 15.91
C ARG A 93 11.64 4.17 17.32
N ARG A 94 10.32 3.97 17.46
CA ARG A 94 9.69 3.96 18.78
C ARG A 94 10.09 2.72 19.58
N MET A 95 10.13 1.56 18.94
CA MET A 95 10.60 0.33 19.56
C MET A 95 12.04 0.52 20.05
N GLY A 96 12.95 1.00 19.20
CA GLY A 96 14.34 1.25 19.55
C GLY A 96 14.51 2.14 20.78
N LYS A 97 13.72 3.23 20.88
CA LYS A 97 13.70 4.09 22.08
C LYS A 97 13.23 3.38 23.35
N ILE A 98 12.34 2.39 23.24
CA ILE A 98 11.86 1.62 24.39
C ILE A 98 12.87 0.55 24.78
N LEU A 99 13.58 -0.03 23.82
CA LEU A 99 14.66 -0.99 24.08
C LEU A 99 15.84 -0.33 24.79
N GLY A 100 16.09 0.96 24.53
CA GLY A 100 17.11 1.73 25.22
C GLY A 100 18.53 1.41 24.76
N GLU A 101 19.51 1.64 25.65
CA GLU A 101 20.94 1.52 25.34
C GLU A 101 21.61 0.32 26.03
N ASP A 102 20.83 -0.59 26.61
CA ASP A 102 21.36 -1.79 27.23
C ASP A 102 21.83 -2.78 26.16
N ALA A 103 22.90 -3.53 26.45
CA ALA A 103 23.48 -4.50 25.51
C ALA A 103 22.57 -5.72 25.27
N VAL A 104 21.69 -6.02 26.22
CA VAL A 104 20.73 -7.13 26.19
C VAL A 104 19.36 -6.61 26.61
N VAL A 105 18.34 -6.94 25.84
CA VAL A 105 16.96 -6.53 26.10
C VAL A 105 16.25 -7.57 26.95
N GLU A 106 15.60 -7.12 28.03
CA GLU A 106 14.71 -7.99 28.80
C GLU A 106 13.44 -8.35 27.99
N PRO A 107 12.94 -9.60 28.04
CA PRO A 107 11.74 -10.02 27.32
C PRO A 107 10.52 -9.11 27.56
N GLU A 108 10.32 -8.64 28.80
CA GLU A 108 9.23 -7.73 29.14
C GLU A 108 9.40 -6.36 28.46
N THR A 109 10.64 -5.92 28.24
CA THR A 109 10.95 -4.69 27.50
C THR A 109 10.60 -4.84 26.02
N LEU A 110 10.90 -5.99 25.42
CA LEU A 110 10.45 -6.31 24.05
C LEU A 110 8.91 -6.33 23.96
N GLY A 111 8.23 -6.95 24.94
CA GLY A 111 6.76 -6.94 25.00
C GLY A 111 6.17 -5.53 25.06
N ARG A 112 6.74 -4.64 25.88
CA ARG A 112 6.35 -3.21 25.92
C ARG A 112 6.61 -2.51 24.58
N ALA A 113 7.72 -2.82 23.91
CA ALA A 113 8.05 -2.26 22.61
C ALA A 113 7.05 -2.71 21.52
N LEU A 114 6.66 -3.99 21.50
CA LEU A 114 5.63 -4.53 20.60
C LEU A 114 4.28 -3.86 20.84
N ALA A 115 3.81 -3.78 22.09
CA ALA A 115 2.56 -3.09 22.41
C ALA A 115 2.57 -1.61 21.97
N ALA A 116 3.71 -0.93 22.16
CA ALA A 116 3.88 0.46 21.72
C ALA A 116 3.96 0.61 20.19
N ALA A 117 4.47 -0.40 19.48
CA ALA A 117 4.43 -0.47 18.02
C ALA A 117 2.97 -0.48 17.54
N VAL A 118 2.14 -1.39 18.07
CA VAL A 118 0.71 -1.47 17.73
C VAL A 118 0.01 -0.14 17.99
N ALA A 119 0.20 0.44 19.18
CA ALA A 119 -0.39 1.72 19.53
C ALA A 119 0.04 2.86 18.60
N SER A 120 1.26 2.80 18.06
CA SER A 120 1.76 3.79 17.09
C SER A 120 1.09 3.66 15.74
N VAL A 121 0.97 2.43 15.23
CA VAL A 121 0.28 2.15 13.97
C VAL A 121 -1.17 2.59 14.05
N ARG A 122 -1.88 2.20 15.12
CA ARG A 122 -3.29 2.58 15.33
C ARG A 122 -3.48 4.09 15.34
N ARG A 123 -2.58 4.83 16.00
CA ARG A 123 -2.64 6.29 16.05
C ARG A 123 -2.28 6.95 14.70
N LEU A 124 -1.26 6.46 13.99
CA LEU A 124 -0.80 7.05 12.74
C LEU A 124 -1.76 6.76 11.58
N GLY A 125 -2.30 5.54 11.52
CA GLY A 125 -3.24 5.12 10.49
C GLY A 125 -4.71 5.29 10.85
N ASP A 126 -5.00 5.86 12.03
CA ASP A 126 -6.36 5.93 12.61
C ASP A 126 -7.12 4.58 12.53
N SER A 127 -6.39 3.47 12.71
CA SER A 127 -6.87 2.12 12.42
C SER A 127 -7.21 1.37 13.71
N ALA A 128 -8.28 0.57 13.65
CA ALA A 128 -8.71 -0.32 14.73
C ALA A 128 -8.71 -1.79 14.26
N PRO A 129 -8.72 -2.76 15.20
CA PRO A 129 -8.99 -4.15 14.86
C PRO A 129 -10.30 -4.28 14.07
N GLY A 130 -10.28 -5.03 12.97
CA GLY A 130 -11.36 -5.22 12.02
C GLY A 130 -11.39 -4.22 10.86
N ASP A 131 -10.46 -3.26 10.80
CA ASP A 131 -10.39 -2.29 9.69
C ASP A 131 -9.70 -2.83 8.43
N LYS A 132 -9.19 -4.07 8.49
CA LYS A 132 -8.44 -4.76 7.43
C LYS A 132 -7.10 -4.05 7.15
N THR A 133 -6.23 -4.05 8.15
CA THR A 133 -4.90 -3.41 8.08
C THR A 133 -3.85 -4.24 8.81
N MET A 134 -2.60 -3.78 8.81
CA MET A 134 -1.54 -4.35 9.66
C MET A 134 -1.88 -4.46 11.15
N VAL A 135 -2.82 -3.66 11.67
CA VAL A 135 -3.27 -3.78 13.07
C VAL A 135 -3.87 -5.16 13.34
N ASP A 136 -4.51 -5.78 12.36
CA ASP A 136 -5.16 -7.09 12.48
C ASP A 136 -4.17 -8.25 12.64
N ALA A 137 -2.91 -8.06 12.23
CA ALA A 137 -1.82 -8.99 12.53
C ALA A 137 -1.03 -8.57 13.79
N LEU A 138 -0.74 -7.28 13.94
CA LEU A 138 0.14 -6.78 14.99
C LEU A 138 -0.50 -6.81 16.39
N GLN A 139 -1.79 -6.50 16.51
CA GLN A 139 -2.49 -6.51 17.80
C GLN A 139 -2.57 -7.94 18.38
N PRO A 140 -3.04 -8.97 17.64
CA PRO A 140 -3.01 -10.34 18.15
C PRO A 140 -1.61 -10.82 18.48
N ALA A 141 -0.59 -10.44 17.69
CA ALA A 141 0.80 -10.81 17.96
C ALA A 141 1.30 -10.25 19.31
N ALA A 142 1.06 -8.97 19.58
CA ALA A 142 1.48 -8.33 20.83
C ALA A 142 0.75 -8.92 22.04
N ASP A 143 -0.55 -9.20 21.91
CA ASP A 143 -1.36 -9.78 22.97
C ASP A 143 -0.93 -11.23 23.27
N ALA A 144 -0.68 -12.03 22.22
CA ALA A 144 -0.18 -13.40 22.34
C ALA A 144 1.23 -13.46 22.96
N TYR A 145 2.13 -12.55 22.57
CA TYR A 145 3.46 -12.42 23.18
C TYR A 145 3.35 -12.20 24.69
N ALA A 146 2.56 -11.21 25.10
CA ALA A 146 2.41 -10.85 26.51
C ALA A 146 1.79 -11.99 27.33
N ALA A 147 0.77 -12.67 26.80
CA ALA A 147 0.10 -13.79 27.47
C ALA A 147 1.02 -15.01 27.63
N ALA A 148 1.80 -15.33 26.59
CA ALA A 148 2.71 -16.46 26.58
C ALA A 148 3.96 -16.21 27.45
N LEU A 149 4.51 -15.00 27.44
CA LEU A 149 5.68 -14.66 28.27
C LEU A 149 5.39 -14.81 29.77
N ALA A 150 4.15 -14.59 30.21
CA ALA A 150 3.76 -14.77 31.60
C ALA A 150 3.83 -16.24 32.08
N GLN A 151 3.90 -17.20 31.15
CA GLN A 151 3.81 -18.64 31.43
C GLN A 151 4.99 -19.45 30.86
N GLY A 152 5.75 -18.87 29.92
CA GLY A 152 6.83 -19.51 29.19
C GLY A 152 8.05 -18.63 29.09
N ASP A 153 9.01 -19.04 28.26
CA ASP A 153 10.18 -18.23 27.95
C ASP A 153 9.95 -17.33 26.73
N VAL A 154 10.94 -16.49 26.45
CA VAL A 154 10.90 -15.53 25.34
C VAL A 154 10.72 -16.22 23.97
N THR A 155 11.25 -17.42 23.79
CA THR A 155 11.13 -18.17 22.54
C THR A 155 9.70 -18.65 22.33
N ALA A 156 9.07 -19.21 23.37
CA ALA A 156 7.67 -19.59 23.33
C ALA A 156 6.74 -18.38 23.11
N ALA A 157 7.08 -17.23 23.69
CA ALA A 157 6.33 -15.98 23.50
C ALA A 157 6.44 -15.46 22.06
N LEU A 158 7.63 -15.52 21.45
CA LEU A 158 7.85 -15.14 20.05
C LEU A 158 7.14 -16.07 19.07
N ASP A 159 7.15 -17.38 19.32
CA ASP A 159 6.39 -18.35 18.52
C ASP A 159 4.88 -18.07 18.58
N ALA A 160 4.35 -17.84 19.78
CA ALA A 160 2.94 -17.48 19.97
C ALA A 160 2.58 -16.19 19.22
N ALA A 161 3.46 -15.18 19.28
CA ALA A 161 3.28 -13.93 18.53
C ALA A 161 3.27 -14.16 17.02
N ALA A 162 4.20 -14.98 16.49
CA ALA A 162 4.29 -15.29 15.07
C ALA A 162 3.06 -16.04 14.56
N ARG A 163 2.57 -17.04 15.31
CA ARG A 163 1.31 -17.75 15.00
C ARG A 163 0.11 -16.80 14.97
N ALA A 164 -0.05 -16.00 16.01
CA ALA A 164 -1.16 -15.05 16.10
C ALA A 164 -1.10 -13.97 14.99
N ALA A 165 0.09 -13.54 14.58
CA ALA A 165 0.24 -12.60 13.48
C ALA A 165 -0.21 -13.19 12.14
N ARG A 166 0.14 -14.46 11.86
CA ARG A 166 -0.28 -15.18 10.64
C ARG A 166 -1.79 -15.39 10.61
N GLU A 167 -2.36 -15.89 11.70
CA GLU A 167 -3.81 -16.03 11.86
C GLU A 167 -4.54 -14.69 11.69
N GLY A 168 -3.99 -13.62 12.27
CA GLY A 168 -4.51 -12.26 12.12
C GLY A 168 -4.47 -11.75 10.67
N ALA A 169 -3.38 -12.03 9.94
CA ALA A 169 -3.27 -11.70 8.52
C ALA A 169 -4.29 -12.48 7.68
N GLU A 170 -4.46 -13.78 7.89
CA GLU A 170 -5.47 -14.60 7.21
C GLU A 170 -6.90 -14.15 7.52
N ALA A 171 -7.17 -13.78 8.77
CA ALA A 171 -8.48 -13.27 9.19
C ALA A 171 -8.90 -12.00 8.46
N THR A 172 -7.98 -11.27 7.81
CA THR A 172 -8.32 -10.10 6.99
C THR A 172 -9.08 -10.46 5.72
N ILE A 173 -8.99 -11.69 5.21
CA ILE A 173 -9.61 -12.11 3.94
C ILE A 173 -11.11 -11.78 3.87
N PRO A 174 -11.97 -12.21 4.81
CA PRO A 174 -13.40 -11.92 4.78
C PRO A 174 -13.75 -10.47 5.18
N MET A 175 -12.80 -9.65 5.61
CA MET A 175 -13.08 -8.29 6.08
C MET A 175 -13.25 -7.31 4.92
N ARG A 176 -14.20 -6.37 5.09
CA ARG A 176 -14.29 -5.17 4.26
C ARG A 176 -13.30 -4.12 4.78
N ALA A 177 -12.46 -3.60 3.89
CA ALA A 177 -11.51 -2.55 4.21
C ALA A 177 -12.20 -1.24 4.62
N ARG A 178 -11.69 -0.63 5.69
CA ARG A 178 -12.15 0.67 6.20
C ARG A 178 -11.09 1.74 6.20
N ARG A 179 -9.83 1.35 5.98
CA ARG A 179 -8.66 2.24 5.97
C ARG A 179 -7.78 1.94 4.76
N GLY A 180 -6.88 2.88 4.45
CA GLY A 180 -5.95 2.77 3.33
C GLY A 180 -6.63 2.73 1.96
N ARG A 181 -5.85 2.47 0.91
CA ARG A 181 -6.34 2.42 -0.47
C ARG A 181 -7.41 1.34 -0.69
N ALA A 182 -7.33 0.23 0.04
CA ALA A 182 -8.30 -0.85 -0.03
C ALA A 182 -9.73 -0.42 0.33
N SER A 183 -9.89 0.59 1.18
CA SER A 183 -11.20 1.13 1.54
C SER A 183 -11.98 1.72 0.35
N TYR A 184 -11.29 2.17 -0.70
CA TYR A 184 -11.90 2.74 -1.91
C TYR A 184 -12.64 1.70 -2.76
N LEU A 185 -12.43 0.41 -2.48
CA LEU A 185 -13.05 -0.70 -3.20
C LEU A 185 -14.36 -1.17 -2.54
N GLY A 186 -14.69 -0.68 -1.35
CA GLY A 186 -15.88 -1.10 -0.62
C GLY A 186 -15.96 -2.62 -0.46
N GLU A 187 -17.10 -3.22 -0.83
CA GLU A 187 -17.32 -4.67 -0.77
C GLU A 187 -16.35 -5.48 -1.64
N ARG A 188 -15.75 -4.88 -2.68
CA ARG A 188 -14.78 -5.59 -3.54
C ARG A 188 -13.46 -5.91 -2.83
N SER A 189 -13.19 -5.29 -1.69
CA SER A 189 -12.05 -5.64 -0.82
C SER A 189 -12.21 -6.98 -0.10
N VAL A 190 -13.45 -7.50 0.00
CA VAL A 190 -13.78 -8.77 0.65
C VAL A 190 -13.29 -9.94 -0.20
N GLY A 191 -12.69 -10.95 0.44
CA GLY A 191 -12.12 -12.12 -0.23
C GLY A 191 -10.64 -11.97 -0.59
N HIS A 192 -10.00 -10.85 -0.25
CA HIS A 192 -8.59 -10.58 -0.50
C HIS A 192 -7.83 -10.36 0.81
N GLN A 193 -6.64 -10.95 0.96
CA GLN A 193 -5.82 -10.75 2.16
C GLN A 193 -5.16 -9.36 2.15
N ASP A 194 -5.04 -8.70 3.31
CA ASP A 194 -4.38 -7.40 3.41
C ASP A 194 -2.85 -7.52 3.25
N PRO A 195 -2.23 -6.76 2.33
CA PRO A 195 -0.78 -6.78 2.14
C PRO A 195 -0.02 -6.26 3.38
N GLY A 196 -0.58 -5.30 4.12
CA GLY A 196 0.03 -4.75 5.34
C GLY A 196 0.04 -5.74 6.52
N ALA A 197 -1.07 -6.46 6.71
CA ALA A 197 -1.18 -7.54 7.68
C ALA A 197 -0.24 -8.70 7.34
N THR A 198 -0.17 -9.06 6.07
CA THR A 198 0.74 -10.12 5.58
C THR A 198 2.20 -9.75 5.82
N SER A 199 2.65 -8.55 5.42
CA SER A 199 4.02 -8.12 5.68
C SER A 199 4.33 -8.01 7.18
N SER A 200 3.36 -7.65 8.00
CA SER A 200 3.54 -7.62 9.46
C SER A 200 3.70 -9.03 10.04
N ALA A 201 2.91 -10.00 9.57
CA ALA A 201 3.05 -11.40 9.97
C ALA A 201 4.41 -11.98 9.59
N LEU A 202 4.92 -11.64 8.39
CA LEU A 202 6.26 -12.01 7.95
C LEU A 202 7.34 -11.45 8.88
N LEU A 203 7.25 -10.17 9.27
CA LEU A 203 8.23 -9.54 10.16
C LEU A 203 8.20 -10.13 11.58
N ILE A 204 7.01 -10.42 12.14
CA ILE A 204 6.92 -11.07 13.46
C ILE A 204 7.43 -12.51 13.38
N THR A 205 7.17 -13.22 12.27
CA THR A 205 7.74 -14.56 12.04
C THR A 205 9.26 -14.52 11.96
N ALA A 206 9.84 -13.55 11.25
CA ALA A 206 11.30 -13.36 11.20
C ALA A 206 11.90 -13.04 12.59
N LEU A 207 11.16 -12.35 13.46
CA LEU A 207 11.58 -12.08 14.84
C LEU A 207 11.62 -13.38 15.68
N TYR A 208 10.66 -14.28 15.47
CA TYR A 208 10.71 -15.62 16.06
C TYR A 208 11.86 -16.45 15.50
N GLU A 209 12.04 -16.49 14.18
CA GLU A 209 13.12 -17.26 13.54
C GLU A 209 14.51 -16.79 14.01
N ALA A 210 14.68 -15.51 14.38
CA ALA A 210 15.92 -14.97 14.96
C ALA A 210 16.36 -15.66 16.27
N THR A 211 15.45 -16.39 16.91
CA THR A 211 15.76 -17.24 18.08
C THR A 211 16.63 -18.45 17.72
N ASP A 212 16.62 -18.86 16.45
CA ASP A 212 17.36 -20.02 15.97
C ASP A 212 18.20 -19.68 14.73
N PRO A 213 19.55 -19.67 14.84
CA PRO A 213 20.43 -19.43 13.70
C PRO A 213 20.20 -20.37 12.50
N GLU A 214 19.75 -21.61 12.72
CA GLU A 214 19.47 -22.56 11.63
C GLU A 214 18.22 -22.15 10.85
N LEU A 215 17.15 -21.72 11.54
CA LEU A 215 15.96 -21.16 10.92
C LEU A 215 16.29 -19.91 10.11
N CYS A 216 17.14 -19.02 10.63
CA CYS A 216 17.61 -17.86 9.88
C CYS A 216 18.41 -18.25 8.64
N ALA A 217 19.29 -19.24 8.73
CA ALA A 217 20.17 -19.66 7.63
C ALA A 217 19.41 -20.29 6.45
N SER A 218 18.28 -20.95 6.73
CA SER A 218 17.41 -21.53 5.70
C SER A 218 17.03 -20.50 4.63
N ALA A 219 16.87 -20.95 3.38
CA ALA A 219 16.27 -20.09 2.36
C ALA A 219 14.83 -19.78 2.77
N PRO A 220 14.34 -18.54 2.62
CA PRO A 220 12.92 -18.27 2.79
C PRO A 220 12.16 -19.16 1.82
N GLU A 221 11.29 -20.03 2.33
CA GLU A 221 10.32 -20.72 1.50
C GLU A 221 9.31 -19.66 1.07
N ALA A 222 9.42 -19.21 -0.17
CA ALA A 222 8.40 -18.34 -0.73
C ALA A 222 7.10 -19.15 -0.77
N GLU A 223 6.07 -18.68 -0.07
CA GLU A 223 4.76 -19.31 -0.19
C GLU A 223 4.32 -19.13 -1.65
N ALA A 224 3.99 -20.24 -2.30
CA ALA A 224 3.63 -20.22 -3.72
C ALA A 224 2.58 -19.12 -3.94
N PRO A 225 2.73 -18.28 -4.99
CA PRO A 225 1.73 -17.26 -5.28
C PRO A 225 0.35 -17.92 -5.27
N ALA A 226 -0.61 -17.28 -4.61
CA ALA A 226 -2.00 -17.73 -4.66
C ALA A 226 -2.33 -18.06 -6.11
N GLU A 227 -2.87 -19.25 -6.38
CA GLU A 227 -3.18 -19.69 -7.74
C GLU A 227 -3.80 -18.52 -8.50
N PRO A 228 -3.30 -18.17 -9.70
CA PRO A 228 -3.84 -17.06 -10.45
C PRO A 228 -5.33 -17.31 -10.57
N LYS A 229 -6.13 -16.47 -9.88
CA LYS A 229 -7.57 -16.51 -10.02
C LYS A 229 -7.81 -16.37 -11.50
N ALA A 230 -8.38 -17.42 -12.11
CA ALA A 230 -8.56 -17.54 -13.55
C ALA A 230 -8.87 -16.15 -14.09
N ALA A 231 -7.98 -15.65 -14.96
CA ALA A 231 -8.17 -14.37 -15.61
C ALA A 231 -9.63 -14.35 -16.04
N ALA A 232 -10.43 -13.47 -15.43
CA ALA A 232 -11.76 -13.23 -15.93
C ALA A 232 -11.54 -12.94 -17.41
N GLU A 233 -12.15 -13.75 -18.28
CA GLU A 233 -11.96 -13.67 -19.74
C GLU A 233 -11.83 -12.21 -20.13
N GLU A 234 -10.70 -11.82 -20.74
CA GLU A 234 -10.45 -10.42 -21.06
C GLU A 234 -11.68 -9.86 -21.81
N PRO A 235 -12.46 -8.97 -21.18
CA PRO A 235 -13.60 -8.41 -21.86
C PRO A 235 -13.04 -7.53 -22.98
N ALA A 236 -13.66 -7.60 -24.15
CA ALA A 236 -13.38 -6.66 -25.23
C ALA A 236 -13.55 -5.22 -24.71
N GLY A 237 -12.43 -4.50 -24.54
CA GLY A 237 -12.35 -3.09 -24.15
C GLY A 237 -12.31 -2.81 -22.63
N ARG A 238 -11.71 -1.68 -22.26
CA ARG A 238 -11.73 -1.07 -20.91
C ARG A 238 -12.34 0.33 -20.97
N VAL A 239 -12.86 0.83 -19.85
CA VAL A 239 -13.37 2.21 -19.74
C VAL A 239 -12.24 3.19 -20.05
N GLY A 240 -12.49 4.14 -20.96
CA GLY A 240 -11.55 5.20 -21.32
C GLY A 240 -11.63 6.38 -20.37
N MET A 241 -10.51 7.08 -20.15
CA MET A 241 -10.44 8.25 -19.27
C MET A 241 -10.05 9.52 -20.01
N VAL A 242 -10.77 10.62 -19.78
CA VAL A 242 -10.37 11.95 -20.27
C VAL A 242 -10.20 12.92 -19.10
N LEU A 243 -9.01 13.51 -18.99
CA LEU A 243 -8.71 14.53 -17.99
C LEU A 243 -8.75 15.91 -18.62
N VAL A 244 -9.79 16.67 -18.34
CA VAL A 244 -10.03 18.00 -18.89
C VAL A 244 -9.57 19.07 -17.90
N SER A 245 -8.62 19.89 -18.31
CA SER A 245 -8.13 21.01 -17.50
C SER A 245 -7.99 22.29 -18.30
N HIS A 246 -8.02 23.42 -17.61
CA HIS A 246 -7.64 24.70 -18.19
C HIS A 246 -6.15 24.74 -18.58
N SER A 247 -5.31 23.89 -17.97
CA SER A 247 -3.87 23.83 -18.25
C SER A 247 -3.49 22.51 -18.90
N ARG A 248 -2.72 22.60 -20.00
CA ARG A 248 -2.11 21.43 -20.66
C ARG A 248 -1.22 20.66 -19.70
N GLU A 249 -0.41 21.37 -18.92
CA GLU A 249 0.55 20.77 -17.98
C GLU A 249 -0.15 20.05 -16.84
N VAL A 250 -1.24 20.62 -16.32
CA VAL A 250 -2.02 20.01 -15.23
C VAL A 250 -2.72 18.74 -15.71
N ALA A 251 -3.39 18.77 -16.87
CA ALA A 251 -4.01 17.57 -17.43
C ALA A 251 -2.97 16.48 -17.73
N ALA A 252 -1.84 16.83 -18.36
CA ALA A 252 -0.80 15.88 -18.72
C ALA A 252 -0.11 15.28 -17.48
N SER A 253 0.23 16.11 -16.49
CA SER A 253 0.89 15.65 -15.26
C SER A 253 -0.04 14.79 -14.41
N THR A 254 -1.34 15.12 -14.38
CA THR A 254 -2.34 14.30 -13.68
C THR A 254 -2.52 12.95 -14.37
N ALA A 255 -2.57 12.91 -15.71
CA ALA A 255 -2.62 11.65 -16.46
C ALA A 255 -1.36 10.80 -16.23
N ALA A 256 -0.19 11.43 -16.26
CA ALA A 256 1.09 10.76 -16.01
C ALA A 256 1.17 10.19 -14.59
N LEU A 257 0.77 10.98 -13.58
CA LEU A 257 0.70 10.54 -12.20
C LEU A 257 -0.27 9.37 -12.02
N ALA A 258 -1.48 9.49 -12.58
CA ALA A 258 -2.47 8.42 -12.51
C ALA A 258 -1.93 7.13 -13.13
N ARG A 259 -1.28 7.20 -14.31
CA ARG A 259 -0.65 6.04 -14.97
C ARG A 259 0.48 5.45 -14.14
N ALA A 260 1.32 6.28 -13.52
CA ALA A 260 2.43 5.83 -12.69
C ALA A 260 1.98 5.10 -11.41
N LEU A 261 0.73 5.35 -10.97
CA LEU A 261 0.11 4.69 -9.83
C LEU A 261 -0.76 3.48 -10.23
N VAL A 262 -0.80 3.12 -11.51
CA VAL A 262 -1.38 1.84 -11.95
C VAL A 262 -0.32 0.76 -11.77
N GLY A 263 -0.54 -0.12 -10.80
CA GLY A 263 0.37 -1.20 -10.43
C GLY A 263 0.54 -2.32 -11.46
N THR A 264 -0.40 -2.44 -12.40
CA THR A 264 -0.34 -3.38 -13.52
C THR A 264 0.29 -2.67 -14.71
N GLY A 265 1.40 -3.16 -15.27
CA GLY A 265 2.16 -2.50 -16.36
C GLY A 265 1.42 -2.22 -17.69
N ASP A 266 0.09 -2.35 -17.71
CA ASP A 266 -0.81 -2.03 -18.82
C ASP A 266 -2.02 -1.21 -18.29
N PRO A 267 -1.92 0.14 -18.21
CA PRO A 267 -3.01 0.99 -17.74
C PRO A 267 -4.14 1.15 -18.77
N ALA A 268 -5.36 1.35 -18.29
CA ALA A 268 -6.49 1.69 -19.15
C ALA A 268 -6.23 2.95 -20.01
N PRO A 269 -6.90 3.11 -21.17
CA PRO A 269 -6.72 4.26 -22.03
C PRO A 269 -7.04 5.56 -21.31
N ALA A 270 -6.11 6.53 -21.33
CA ALA A 270 -6.28 7.82 -20.68
C ALA A 270 -5.68 8.97 -21.52
N ALA A 271 -6.45 10.01 -21.79
CA ALA A 271 -6.02 11.15 -22.58
C ALA A 271 -6.19 12.46 -21.79
N ALA A 272 -5.25 13.37 -21.99
CA ALA A 272 -5.28 14.71 -21.42
C ALA A 272 -5.85 15.71 -22.44
N ALA A 273 -6.84 16.48 -22.03
CA ALA A 273 -7.42 17.57 -22.81
C ALA A 273 -7.25 18.89 -22.04
N GLY A 274 -6.10 19.53 -22.22
CA GLY A 274 -5.74 20.72 -21.45
C GLY A 274 -5.34 21.93 -22.29
N GLY A 275 -5.87 23.11 -21.94
CA GLY A 275 -5.50 24.39 -22.55
C GLY A 275 -6.13 24.66 -23.92
N LEU A 276 -5.80 25.83 -24.47
CA LEU A 276 -6.15 26.21 -25.84
C LEU A 276 -5.01 25.85 -26.83
N PRO A 277 -5.30 25.80 -28.15
CA PRO A 277 -4.29 25.47 -29.17
C PRO A 277 -3.07 26.39 -29.18
N ASP A 278 -3.25 27.66 -28.81
CA ASP A 278 -2.19 28.67 -28.70
C ASP A 278 -1.32 28.51 -27.43
N GLY A 279 -1.61 27.53 -26.59
CA GLY A 279 -0.89 27.24 -25.34
C GLY A 279 -1.38 28.05 -24.13
N SER A 280 -2.36 28.94 -24.31
CA SER A 280 -2.97 29.65 -23.19
C SER A 280 -3.91 28.77 -22.37
N VAL A 281 -4.26 29.24 -21.18
CA VAL A 281 -5.21 28.54 -20.29
C VAL A 281 -6.64 28.63 -20.83
N GLY A 282 -7.35 27.51 -20.83
CA GLY A 282 -8.73 27.43 -21.30
C GLY A 282 -9.15 26.00 -21.61
N THR A 283 -10.43 25.81 -21.95
CA THR A 283 -10.95 24.50 -22.31
C THR A 283 -11.25 24.45 -23.80
N SER A 284 -10.57 23.56 -24.54
CA SER A 284 -10.79 23.37 -25.97
C SER A 284 -11.76 22.21 -26.24
N ALA A 285 -12.92 22.52 -26.80
CA ALA A 285 -13.89 21.52 -27.23
C ALA A 285 -13.33 20.49 -28.23
N GLU A 286 -12.42 20.94 -29.11
CA GLU A 286 -11.77 20.06 -30.08
C GLU A 286 -10.81 19.08 -29.40
N LEU A 287 -10.05 19.53 -28.39
CA LEU A 287 -9.18 18.63 -27.64
C LEU A 287 -9.98 17.60 -26.84
N VAL A 288 -11.13 18.00 -26.27
CA VAL A 288 -12.03 17.07 -25.56
C VAL A 288 -12.57 16.01 -26.52
N ARG A 289 -13.09 16.40 -27.69
CA ARG A 289 -13.58 15.43 -28.70
C ARG A 289 -12.51 14.44 -29.13
N ARG A 290 -11.30 14.93 -29.43
CA ARG A 290 -10.17 14.09 -29.82
C ARG A 290 -9.76 13.13 -28.71
N ALA A 291 -9.69 13.61 -27.47
CA ALA A 291 -9.35 12.79 -26.32
C ALA A 291 -10.39 11.69 -26.08
N VAL A 292 -11.68 11.99 -26.19
CA VAL A 292 -12.76 10.98 -26.07
C VAL A 292 -12.62 9.92 -27.16
N ALA A 293 -12.43 10.33 -28.42
CA ALA A 293 -12.25 9.40 -29.54
C ALA A 293 -10.98 8.54 -29.42
N GLU A 294 -9.92 9.07 -28.81
CA GLU A 294 -8.66 8.34 -28.57
C GLU A 294 -8.81 7.21 -27.54
N VAL A 295 -9.60 7.45 -26.49
CA VAL A 295 -9.72 6.52 -25.36
C VAL A 295 -10.94 5.62 -25.43
N ASP A 296 -11.91 5.90 -26.29
CA ASP A 296 -13.09 5.06 -26.45
C ASP A 296 -12.73 3.69 -27.02
N ARG A 297 -13.05 2.64 -26.25
CA ARG A 297 -12.89 1.24 -26.62
C ARG A 297 -14.22 0.47 -26.59
N GLY A 298 -15.35 1.18 -26.67
CA GLY A 298 -16.69 0.59 -26.69
C GLY A 298 -17.24 0.21 -25.31
N ARG A 299 -16.58 0.62 -24.22
CA ARG A 299 -16.98 0.36 -22.83
C ARG A 299 -17.34 1.62 -22.06
N GLY A 300 -17.49 2.73 -22.76
CA GLY A 300 -17.76 4.04 -22.19
C GLY A 300 -16.49 4.82 -21.84
N VAL A 301 -16.67 6.12 -21.59
CA VAL A 301 -15.61 7.06 -21.27
C VAL A 301 -16.02 7.88 -20.06
N VAL A 302 -15.15 7.95 -19.05
CA VAL A 302 -15.35 8.83 -17.90
C VAL A 302 -14.48 10.07 -18.07
N VAL A 303 -15.07 11.23 -17.82
CA VAL A 303 -14.43 12.55 -17.96
C VAL A 303 -14.30 13.19 -16.58
N LEU A 304 -13.10 13.56 -16.19
CA LEU A 304 -12.85 14.41 -15.03
C LEU A 304 -12.47 15.81 -15.46
N CYS A 305 -13.00 16.81 -14.77
CA CYS A 305 -12.77 18.21 -15.03
C CYS A 305 -12.14 18.89 -13.81
N ASP A 306 -11.22 19.83 -14.04
CA ASP A 306 -10.58 20.57 -12.93
C ASP A 306 -11.50 21.63 -12.30
N MET A 307 -12.21 22.41 -13.12
CA MET A 307 -13.01 23.56 -12.71
C MET A 307 -14.36 23.61 -13.45
N GLY A 308 -15.28 24.43 -12.92
CA GLY A 308 -16.67 24.50 -13.40
C GLY A 308 -16.83 24.85 -14.89
N SER A 309 -16.01 25.71 -15.48
CA SER A 309 -16.06 26.05 -16.91
C SER A 309 -15.68 24.88 -17.83
N ALA A 310 -14.78 24.00 -17.38
CA ALA A 310 -14.47 22.77 -18.10
C ALA A 310 -15.69 21.82 -18.07
N VAL A 311 -16.35 21.69 -16.91
CA VAL A 311 -17.61 20.93 -16.78
C VAL A 311 -18.69 21.46 -17.71
N LEU A 312 -18.88 22.78 -17.80
CA LEU A 312 -19.87 23.37 -18.72
C LEU A 312 -19.56 23.07 -20.18
N THR A 313 -18.29 23.11 -20.56
CA THR A 313 -17.85 22.77 -21.93
C THR A 313 -18.16 21.31 -22.26
N VAL A 314 -17.84 20.38 -21.35
CA VAL A 314 -18.14 18.95 -21.55
C VAL A 314 -19.65 18.70 -21.56
N LYS A 315 -20.43 19.34 -20.68
CA LYS A 315 -21.90 19.26 -20.68
C LYS A 315 -22.52 19.76 -21.97
N ALA A 316 -21.99 20.83 -22.56
CA ALA A 316 -22.46 21.34 -23.85
C ALA A 316 -22.22 20.30 -24.97
N LEU A 317 -21.03 19.71 -25.02
CA LEU A 317 -20.68 18.66 -26.00
C LEU A 317 -21.47 17.37 -25.84
N LEU A 318 -21.90 17.04 -24.61
CA LEU A 318 -22.83 15.94 -24.35
C LEU A 318 -24.23 16.28 -24.85
N GLY A 319 -24.71 17.50 -24.56
CA GLY A 319 -26.07 17.93 -24.88
C GLY A 319 -26.35 18.07 -26.39
N ASP A 320 -25.33 18.38 -27.19
CA ASP A 320 -25.45 18.51 -28.65
C ASP A 320 -25.00 17.25 -29.42
N GLY A 321 -24.56 16.19 -28.73
CA GLY A 321 -24.12 14.93 -29.33
C GLY A 321 -22.73 15.00 -30.00
N SER A 322 -21.95 16.06 -29.77
CA SER A 322 -20.62 16.25 -30.38
C SER A 322 -19.55 15.24 -29.94
N LEU A 323 -19.80 14.45 -28.91
CA LEU A 323 -18.90 13.37 -28.45
C LEU A 323 -19.15 12.02 -29.12
N GLY A 324 -20.07 11.95 -30.09
CA GLY A 324 -20.37 10.73 -30.84
C GLY A 324 -21.25 9.75 -30.07
N ALA A 325 -21.20 8.47 -30.44
CA ALA A 325 -22.01 7.40 -29.86
C ALA A 325 -21.43 6.81 -28.56
N ALA A 326 -20.30 7.34 -28.07
CA ALA A 326 -19.68 6.88 -26.85
C ALA A 326 -20.57 7.17 -25.62
N ASP A 327 -20.69 6.21 -24.70
CA ASP A 327 -21.31 6.45 -23.39
C ASP A 327 -20.34 7.27 -22.53
N VAL A 328 -20.46 8.60 -22.60
CA VAL A 328 -19.57 9.53 -21.91
C VAL A 328 -20.23 10.06 -20.63
N ARG A 329 -19.56 9.90 -19.49
CA ARG A 329 -20.06 10.32 -18.16
C ARG A 329 -19.06 11.25 -17.47
N ILE A 330 -19.56 12.33 -16.86
CA ILE A 330 -18.71 13.24 -16.08
C ILE A 330 -18.65 12.71 -14.64
N ALA A 331 -17.43 12.52 -14.12
CA ALA A 331 -17.18 12.23 -12.72
C ALA A 331 -17.06 13.54 -11.92
N ASP A 332 -17.79 13.61 -10.80
CA ASP A 332 -17.71 14.72 -9.85
C ASP A 332 -16.74 14.37 -8.73
N ALA A 333 -15.46 14.70 -8.92
CA ALA A 333 -14.40 14.37 -7.97
C ALA A 333 -13.24 15.39 -8.03
N PRO A 334 -12.44 15.52 -6.95
CA PRO A 334 -11.18 16.25 -6.97
C PRO A 334 -10.30 15.77 -8.12
N PHE A 335 -9.78 16.71 -8.92
CA PHE A 335 -9.20 16.40 -10.23
C PHE A 335 -8.09 15.33 -10.18
N VAL A 336 -7.20 15.41 -9.19
CA VAL A 336 -6.05 14.50 -9.09
C VAL A 336 -6.46 13.16 -8.46
N GLU A 337 -7.11 13.19 -7.31
CA GLU A 337 -7.52 12.01 -6.56
C GLU A 337 -8.54 11.18 -7.34
N GLY A 338 -9.49 11.86 -7.97
CA GLY A 338 -10.47 11.24 -8.85
C GLY A 338 -9.81 10.63 -10.09
N ALA A 339 -8.80 11.28 -10.68
CA ALA A 339 -8.11 10.74 -11.86
C ALA A 339 -7.34 9.46 -11.53
N VAL A 340 -6.65 9.44 -10.38
CA VAL A 340 -5.94 8.24 -9.90
C VAL A 340 -6.94 7.12 -9.64
N THR A 341 -8.01 7.40 -8.88
CA THR A 341 -8.97 6.38 -8.47
C THR A 341 -9.76 5.83 -9.65
N ALA A 342 -10.16 6.70 -10.59
CA ALA A 342 -10.83 6.30 -11.83
C ALA A 342 -9.94 5.40 -12.69
N LEU A 343 -8.69 5.80 -12.91
CA LEU A 343 -7.78 5.07 -13.79
C LEU A 343 -7.37 3.71 -13.20
N VAL A 344 -7.13 3.64 -11.89
CA VAL A 344 -6.86 2.36 -11.20
C VAL A 344 -8.07 1.43 -11.34
N THR A 345 -9.28 1.94 -11.09
CA THR A 345 -10.52 1.14 -11.17
C THR A 345 -10.79 0.65 -12.59
N ALA A 346 -10.60 1.51 -13.60
CA ALA A 346 -10.75 1.16 -15.01
C ALA A 346 -9.67 0.15 -15.47
N SER A 347 -8.44 0.30 -15.00
CA SER A 347 -7.34 -0.63 -15.31
C SER A 347 -7.57 -2.01 -14.72
N ALA A 348 -8.21 -2.08 -13.55
CA ALA A 348 -8.65 -3.33 -12.92
C ALA A 348 -9.95 -3.93 -13.53
N GLY A 349 -10.41 -3.43 -14.68
CA GLY A 349 -11.57 -3.97 -15.40
C GLY A 349 -12.94 -3.51 -14.89
N GLY A 350 -13.01 -2.46 -14.07
CA GLY A 350 -14.28 -1.86 -13.65
C GLY A 350 -15.09 -1.31 -14.82
N ASP A 351 -16.41 -1.42 -14.74
CA ASP A 351 -17.33 -0.76 -15.67
C ASP A 351 -17.53 0.73 -15.32
N VAL A 352 -18.28 1.46 -16.14
CA VAL A 352 -18.49 2.91 -15.98
C VAL A 352 -19.07 3.26 -14.62
N GLU A 353 -20.02 2.48 -14.12
CA GLU A 353 -20.65 2.73 -12.82
C GLU A 353 -19.67 2.47 -11.66
N ALA A 354 -18.85 1.42 -11.74
CA ALA A 354 -17.79 1.17 -10.78
C ALA A 354 -16.74 2.29 -10.77
N VAL A 355 -16.37 2.82 -11.94
CA VAL A 355 -15.44 3.95 -12.06
C VAL A 355 -16.04 5.22 -11.43
N LEU A 356 -17.31 5.53 -11.71
CA LEU A 356 -18.00 6.68 -11.13
C LEU A 356 -18.12 6.57 -9.61
N ALA A 357 -18.48 5.40 -9.09
CA ALA A 357 -18.56 5.15 -7.64
C ALA A 357 -17.21 5.41 -6.95
N ALA A 358 -16.13 4.90 -7.54
CA ALA A 358 -14.79 5.09 -6.99
C ALA A 358 -14.37 6.58 -7.00
N THR A 359 -14.80 7.35 -8.00
CA THR A 359 -14.57 8.82 -8.01
C THR A 359 -15.40 9.56 -6.95
N ASP A 360 -16.62 9.10 -6.63
CA ASP A 360 -17.44 9.71 -5.58
C ASP A 360 -16.84 9.48 -4.18
N ASP A 361 -16.24 8.32 -3.94
CA ASP A 361 -15.48 8.05 -2.72
C ASP A 361 -14.32 9.06 -2.57
N ALA A 362 -13.60 9.35 -3.65
CA ALA A 362 -12.51 10.34 -3.65
C ALA A 362 -13.00 11.77 -3.33
N ARG A 363 -14.26 12.10 -3.66
CA ARG A 363 -14.88 13.40 -3.33
C ARG A 363 -15.12 13.61 -1.84
N THR A 364 -15.44 12.53 -1.13
CA THR A 364 -15.78 12.61 0.30
C THR A 364 -14.61 12.33 1.24
N TYR A 365 -13.47 11.89 0.67
CA TYR A 365 -12.27 11.56 1.43
C TYR A 365 -11.66 12.79 2.12
N ARG A 366 -11.51 12.71 3.46
CA ARG A 366 -10.74 13.69 4.23
C ARG A 366 -9.33 13.20 4.43
N LYS A 367 -8.35 14.03 4.04
CA LYS A 367 -6.93 13.76 4.24
C LYS A 367 -6.47 14.00 5.69
N VAL A 368 -7.24 14.75 6.47
CA VAL A 368 -7.01 15.12 7.88
C VAL A 368 -8.32 15.24 8.65
#